data_AF-A0A3D4D188-F1
#
_entry.id   AF-A0A3D4D188-F1
#
_cell.length_a   1.000
_cell.length_b   1.000
_cell.length_c   1.000
_cell.angle_alpha   90.00
_cell.angle_beta   90.00
_cell.angle_gamma   90.00
#
_symmetry.space_group_name_H-M   'P 1'
#
loop_
_entity.id
_entity.type
_entity.pdbx_description
1 polymer ?
#
loop_
_entity_poly.entity_id
_entity_poly.type
_entity_poly.pdbx_seq_one_letter_code
_entity_poly.pdbx_strand_id
1 'polypeptide(L)'
;MSSLIQKRKQHYPVSGFLLQYLQHFGRRWEIPLVYDDLLRFSEAVPYEDPDGEETLWLTVSYPQEAMQDLRTKLTEIYAVLKIGGDLSLAEHLSVERIDFGEFGNSRPFRIRITNQFNGNSDYYYVKIADANRIYGLELEHILSPNRINYLVNGNTLIE
;
A
#
# COMPACT_ATOMS: atom_id res chain seq x y z
N MET A 1 -1.40 -30.22 -3.76
CA MET A 1 -2.73 -30.33 -3.14
C MET A 1 -3.14 -28.95 -2.67
N SER A 2 -4.13 -28.33 -3.33
CA SER A 2 -4.60 -26.96 -3.03
C SER A 2 -5.19 -26.91 -1.63
N SER A 3 -4.56 -26.17 -0.70
CA SER A 3 -5.22 -25.77 0.54
C SER A 3 -6.29 -24.72 0.20
N LEU A 4 -7.51 -25.20 -0.07
CA LEU A 4 -8.68 -24.33 -0.27
C LEU A 4 -8.87 -23.48 0.99
N ILE A 5 -8.68 -22.17 0.88
CA ILE A 5 -8.99 -21.21 1.95
C ILE A 5 -10.49 -21.29 2.21
N GLN A 6 -10.89 -21.98 3.29
CA GLN A 6 -12.30 -22.27 3.58
C GLN A 6 -13.07 -21.07 4.15
N LYS A 7 -12.37 -20.06 4.69
CA LYS A 7 -12.98 -18.86 5.29
C LYS A 7 -12.18 -17.62 4.91
N ARG A 8 -12.84 -16.68 4.23
CA ARG A 8 -12.33 -15.32 4.02
C ARG A 8 -12.85 -14.42 5.13
N LYS A 9 -12.05 -13.45 5.55
CA LYS A 9 -12.49 -12.41 6.48
C LYS A 9 -13.68 -11.65 5.84
N GLN A 10 -14.72 -11.37 6.62
CA GLN A 10 -15.78 -10.48 6.19
C GLN A 10 -15.22 -9.06 6.02
N HIS A 11 -15.49 -8.46 4.85
CA HIS A 11 -15.15 -7.06 4.58
C HIS A 11 -16.21 -6.13 5.18
N TYR A 12 -15.77 -5.06 5.83
CA TYR A 12 -16.64 -4.06 6.42
C TYR A 12 -16.35 -2.70 5.79
N PRO A 13 -17.37 -2.02 5.21
CA PRO A 13 -17.17 -0.73 4.58
C PRO A 13 -16.80 0.33 5.61
N VAL A 14 -15.99 1.30 5.19
CA VAL A 14 -15.64 2.47 6.00
C VAL A 14 -16.85 3.39 6.08
N SER A 15 -17.40 3.58 7.27
CA SER A 15 -18.60 4.41 7.47
C SER A 15 -18.29 5.91 7.34
N GLY A 16 -19.32 6.72 7.06
CA GLY A 16 -19.17 8.18 7.01
C GLY A 16 -18.66 8.78 8.33
N PHE A 17 -19.10 8.27 9.48
CA PHE A 17 -18.60 8.70 10.79
C PHE A 17 -17.12 8.37 10.99
N LEU A 18 -16.68 7.17 10.57
CA LEU A 18 -15.27 6.80 10.64
C LEU A 18 -14.42 7.69 9.71
N LEU A 19 -14.91 8.00 8.51
CA LEU A 19 -14.21 8.93 7.61
C LEU A 19 -14.07 10.35 8.21
N GLN A 20 -15.10 10.86 8.88
CA GLN A 20 -15.03 12.15 9.58
C GLN A 20 -14.02 12.13 10.72
N TYR A 21 -14.00 11.04 11.49
CA TYR A 21 -13.01 10.81 12.54
C TYR A 21 -11.59 10.81 11.96
N LEU A 22 -11.34 10.03 10.90
CA LEU A 22 -10.02 9.96 10.26
C LEU A 22 -9.58 11.32 9.72
N GLN A 23 -10.51 12.11 9.17
CA GLN A 23 -10.23 13.47 8.71
C GLN A 23 -9.84 14.39 9.88
N HIS A 24 -10.57 14.32 11.00
CA HIS A 24 -10.28 15.13 12.19
C HIS A 24 -8.88 14.87 12.75
N PHE A 25 -8.39 13.63 12.68
CA PHE A 25 -7.06 13.24 13.15
C PHE A 25 -5.98 13.23 12.05
N GLY A 26 -6.27 13.78 10.86
CA GLY A 26 -5.27 13.91 9.78
C GLY A 26 -4.88 12.60 9.08
N ARG A 27 -5.71 11.56 9.17
CA ARG A 27 -5.50 10.23 8.56
C ARG A 27 -6.26 10.03 7.24
N ARG A 28 -7.06 11.01 6.86
CA ARG A 28 -7.71 11.08 5.54
C ARG A 28 -7.02 12.14 4.70
N TRP A 29 -6.51 11.76 3.54
CA TRP A 29 -5.84 12.63 2.59
C TRP A 29 -6.35 12.39 1.18
N GLU A 30 -6.39 13.43 0.35
CA GLU A 30 -6.69 13.30 -1.07
C GLU A 30 -5.44 12.83 -1.82
N ILE A 31 -5.20 11.52 -1.76
CA ILE A 31 -4.13 10.85 -2.50
C ILE A 31 -4.66 10.19 -3.78
N PRO A 32 -3.81 9.95 -4.80
CA PRO A 32 -4.21 9.21 -5.99
C PRO A 32 -4.88 7.87 -5.66
N LEU A 33 -6.02 7.59 -6.31
CA LEU A 33 -6.69 6.29 -6.22
C LEU A 33 -6.01 5.33 -7.20
N VAL A 34 -5.23 4.38 -6.67
CA VAL A 34 -4.34 3.52 -7.48
C VAL A 34 -4.69 2.04 -7.43
N TYR A 35 -5.57 1.60 -6.53
CA TYR A 35 -5.79 0.17 -6.32
C TYR A 35 -6.32 -0.56 -7.57
N ASP A 36 -7.30 0.03 -8.25
CA ASP A 36 -7.87 -0.55 -9.47
C ASP A 36 -6.90 -0.50 -10.66
N ASP A 37 -5.99 0.48 -10.70
CA ASP A 37 -4.92 0.55 -11.69
C ASP A 37 -3.86 -0.54 -11.43
N LEU A 38 -3.51 -0.76 -10.16
CA LEU A 38 -2.58 -1.80 -9.74
C LEU A 38 -3.08 -3.21 -10.08
N LEU A 39 -4.38 -3.46 -10.10
CA LEU A 39 -4.94 -4.75 -10.50
C LEU A 39 -4.79 -5.07 -12.00
N ARG A 40 -4.35 -4.13 -12.84
CA ARG A 40 -4.23 -4.28 -14.30
C ARG A 40 -2.85 -4.71 -14.76
N PHE A 41 -2.09 -5.41 -13.92
CA PHE A 41 -0.78 -5.94 -14.29
C PHE A 41 -0.89 -6.95 -15.44
N SER A 42 0.13 -7.00 -16.30
CA SER A 42 0.17 -7.91 -17.45
C SER A 42 0.84 -9.24 -17.14
N GLU A 43 1.78 -9.25 -16.19
CA GLU A 43 2.56 -10.43 -15.80
C GLU A 43 2.74 -10.45 -14.29
N ALA A 44 2.89 -11.66 -13.73
CA ALA A 44 3.15 -11.90 -12.33
C ALA A 44 4.11 -13.09 -12.19
N VAL A 45 5.16 -12.93 -11.40
CA VAL A 45 6.19 -13.96 -11.16
C VAL A 45 6.37 -14.13 -9.65
N PRO A 46 6.50 -15.37 -9.11
CA PRO A 46 6.82 -15.57 -7.70
C PRO A 46 8.05 -14.76 -7.27
N TYR A 47 7.93 -14.06 -6.15
CA TYR A 47 9.05 -13.38 -5.53
C TYR A 47 9.76 -14.35 -4.58
N GLU A 48 11.04 -14.58 -4.82
CA GLU A 48 11.95 -15.27 -3.90
C GLU A 48 12.66 -14.20 -3.07
N ASP A 49 12.82 -14.45 -1.77
CA ASP A 49 13.57 -13.53 -0.92
C ASP A 49 15.09 -13.60 -1.21
N PRO A 50 15.90 -12.69 -0.64
CA PRO A 50 17.34 -12.69 -0.88
C PRO A 50 18.08 -13.97 -0.45
N ASP A 51 17.49 -14.77 0.44
CA ASP A 51 18.04 -16.05 0.89
C ASP A 51 17.61 -17.22 -0.02
N GLY A 52 16.76 -16.95 -1.01
CA GLY A 52 16.25 -17.90 -2.00
C GLY A 52 15.00 -18.65 -1.56
N GLU A 53 14.35 -18.20 -0.48
CA GLU A 53 13.14 -18.86 0.03
C GLU A 53 11.90 -18.38 -0.71
N GLU A 54 10.97 -19.31 -0.96
CA GLU A 54 9.69 -19.01 -1.60
C GLU A 54 8.85 -18.07 -0.72
N THR A 55 8.30 -17.01 -1.32
CA THR A 55 7.36 -16.13 -0.63
C THR A 55 5.94 -16.25 -1.19
N LEU A 56 4.96 -15.72 -0.46
CA LEU A 56 3.57 -15.62 -0.91
C LEU A 56 3.32 -14.38 -1.81
N TRP A 57 4.37 -13.66 -2.20
CA TRP A 57 4.29 -12.46 -3.00
C TRP A 57 4.58 -12.77 -4.46
N LEU A 58 3.84 -12.11 -5.36
CA LEU A 58 4.10 -12.14 -6.79
C LEU A 58 4.64 -10.77 -7.20
N THR A 59 5.85 -10.70 -7.76
CA THR A 59 6.32 -9.48 -8.43
C THR A 59 5.48 -9.28 -9.69
N VAL A 60 4.84 -8.11 -9.82
CA VAL A 60 3.96 -7.79 -10.94
C VAL A 60 4.57 -6.77 -11.88
N SER A 61 4.30 -6.92 -13.18
CA SER A 61 4.78 -6.04 -14.24
C SER A 61 3.61 -5.44 -15.02
N TYR A 62 3.83 -4.24 -15.55
CA TYR A 62 2.85 -3.47 -16.31
C TYR A 62 3.43 -3.04 -17.66
N PRO A 63 2.58 -2.77 -18.67
CA PRO A 63 3.00 -2.05 -19.87
C PRO A 63 3.70 -0.72 -19.51
N GLN A 64 4.68 -0.32 -20.32
CA GLN A 64 5.57 0.81 -20.00
C GLN A 64 4.81 2.11 -19.66
N GLU A 65 3.78 2.45 -20.43
CA GLU A 65 2.96 3.65 -20.22
C GLU A 65 2.23 3.60 -18.87
N ALA A 66 1.55 2.48 -18.58
CA ALA A 66 0.87 2.28 -17.30
C ALA A 66 1.86 2.30 -16.11
N MET A 67 3.06 1.75 -16.28
CA MET A 67 4.09 1.78 -15.24
C MET A 67 4.62 3.20 -14.97
N GLN A 68 4.73 4.05 -15.99
CA GLN A 68 5.13 5.45 -15.82
C GLN A 68 4.09 6.23 -15.00
N ASP A 69 2.81 6.07 -15.34
CA ASP A 69 1.72 6.71 -14.60
C ASP A 69 1.63 6.21 -13.15
N LEU A 70 1.74 4.89 -12.96
CA LEU A 70 1.75 4.28 -11.62
C LEU A 70 2.93 4.79 -10.80
N ARG A 71 4.13 4.88 -11.38
CA ARG A 71 5.32 5.39 -10.69
C ARG A 71 5.10 6.78 -10.11
N THR A 72 4.57 7.69 -10.90
CA THR A 72 4.28 9.06 -10.45
C THR A 72 3.29 9.05 -9.28
N LYS A 73 2.15 8.37 -9.44
CA LYS A 73 1.10 8.31 -8.39
C LYS A 73 1.59 7.64 -7.10
N LEU A 74 2.38 6.56 -7.21
CA LEU A 74 2.89 5.80 -6.08
C LEU A 74 3.97 6.57 -5.32
N THR A 75 4.88 7.26 -6.03
CA THR A 75 5.86 8.15 -5.39
C THR A 75 5.18 9.30 -4.67
N GLU A 76 4.14 9.90 -5.25
CA GLU A 76 3.32 10.94 -4.61
C GLU A 76 2.68 10.42 -3.30
N ILE A 77 2.05 9.25 -3.34
CA ILE A 77 1.48 8.60 -2.14
C ILE A 77 2.53 8.44 -1.04
N TYR A 78 3.73 7.96 -1.38
CA TYR A 78 4.79 7.77 -0.40
C TYR A 78 5.26 9.11 0.21
N ALA A 79 5.40 10.15 -0.60
CA ALA A 79 5.77 11.49 -0.13
C ALA A 79 4.72 12.05 0.86
N VAL A 80 3.43 11.87 0.57
CA VAL A 80 2.36 12.24 1.50
C VAL A 80 2.42 11.41 2.79
N LEU A 81 2.62 10.09 2.68
CA LEU A 81 2.67 9.16 3.82
C LEU A 81 3.80 9.47 4.82
N LYS A 82 5.01 9.80 4.32
CA LYS A 82 6.21 9.94 5.16
C LYS A 82 6.54 11.39 5.51
N ILE A 83 6.21 12.33 4.62
CA ILE A 83 6.73 13.70 4.65
C ILE A 83 5.58 14.72 4.71
N GLY A 84 4.33 14.27 4.81
CA GLY A 84 3.17 15.16 4.88
C GLY A 84 2.93 15.95 3.59
N GLY A 85 3.45 15.48 2.46
CA GLY A 85 3.20 16.05 1.14
C GLY A 85 4.25 17.03 0.61
N ASP A 86 5.42 17.13 1.25
CA ASP A 86 6.54 17.89 0.66
C ASP A 86 7.16 17.11 -0.52
N LEU A 87 6.67 17.41 -1.72
CA LEU A 87 7.10 16.79 -2.97
C LEU A 87 8.53 17.16 -3.38
N SER A 88 9.13 18.20 -2.79
CA SER A 88 10.53 18.57 -3.10
C SER A 88 11.52 17.49 -2.65
N LEU A 89 11.15 16.68 -1.64
CA LEU A 89 11.92 15.54 -1.17
C LEU A 89 11.62 14.25 -1.94
N ALA A 90 10.63 14.27 -2.85
CA ALA A 90 10.25 13.13 -3.66
C ALA A 90 11.07 12.99 -4.95
N GLU A 91 11.85 14.01 -5.34
CA GLU A 91 12.61 14.02 -6.61
C GLU A 91 13.60 12.84 -6.74
N HIS A 92 14.10 12.33 -5.61
CA HIS A 92 15.02 11.20 -5.58
C HIS A 92 14.34 9.85 -5.30
N LEU A 93 13.01 9.81 -5.19
CA LEU A 93 12.28 8.59 -4.86
C LEU A 93 11.78 7.90 -6.13
N SER A 94 11.96 6.59 -6.17
CA SER A 94 11.51 5.78 -7.31
C SER A 94 10.89 4.47 -6.85
N VAL A 95 9.80 4.07 -7.50
CA VAL A 95 9.25 2.72 -7.37
C VAL A 95 10.19 1.74 -8.07
N GLU A 96 10.84 0.91 -7.26
CA GLU A 96 11.74 -0.14 -7.72
C GLU A 96 10.95 -1.39 -8.10
N ARG A 97 9.99 -1.78 -7.26
CA ARG A 97 9.22 -3.02 -7.42
C ARG A 97 7.81 -2.91 -6.85
N ILE A 98 6.89 -3.64 -7.46
CA ILE A 98 5.50 -3.79 -7.01
C ILE A 98 5.26 -5.30 -6.83
N ASP A 99 4.88 -5.68 -5.62
CA ASP A 99 4.54 -7.06 -5.30
C ASP A 99 3.04 -7.18 -4.95
N PHE A 100 2.40 -8.27 -5.36
CA PHE A 100 1.00 -8.55 -5.14
C PHE A 100 0.80 -9.78 -4.25
N GLY A 101 0.02 -9.62 -3.19
CA GLY A 101 -0.32 -10.68 -2.25
C GLY A 101 -1.63 -11.35 -2.62
N GLU A 102 -1.60 -12.37 -3.46
CA GLU A 102 -2.80 -13.04 -4.00
C GLU A 102 -3.71 -13.63 -2.90
N PHE A 103 -3.10 -14.18 -1.84
CA PHE A 103 -3.80 -14.91 -0.78
C PHE A 103 -4.20 -14.04 0.42
N GLY A 104 -3.87 -12.75 0.43
CA GLY A 104 -4.23 -11.84 1.52
C GLY A 104 -5.72 -11.47 1.49
N ASN A 105 -6.36 -11.33 2.66
CA ASN A 105 -7.78 -10.96 2.76
C ASN A 105 -8.13 -9.67 1.99
N SER A 106 -7.22 -8.70 1.95
CA SER A 106 -7.38 -7.43 1.23
C SER A 106 -6.64 -7.39 -0.10
N ARG A 107 -6.06 -8.52 -0.55
CA ARG A 107 -5.19 -8.65 -1.73
C ARG A 107 -4.23 -7.45 -1.85
N PRO A 108 -3.32 -7.28 -0.87
CA PRO A 108 -2.51 -6.08 -0.78
C PRO A 108 -1.49 -6.00 -1.91
N PHE A 109 -1.16 -4.78 -2.31
CA PHE A 109 0.07 -4.50 -3.03
C PHE A 109 1.13 -4.01 -2.05
N ARG A 110 2.36 -4.48 -2.20
CA ARG A 110 3.55 -3.99 -1.49
C ARG A 110 4.40 -3.23 -2.49
N ILE A 111 4.68 -1.98 -2.19
CA ILE A 111 5.44 -1.08 -3.07
C ILE A 111 6.80 -0.86 -2.45
N ARG A 112 7.86 -1.21 -3.18
CA ARG A 112 9.25 -0.94 -2.80
C ARG A 112 9.65 0.41 -3.38
N ILE A 113 9.90 1.38 -2.51
CA ILE A 113 10.42 2.69 -2.87
C ILE A 113 11.89 2.72 -2.52
N THR A 114 12.72 3.21 -3.44
CA THR A 114 14.14 3.40 -3.22
C THR A 114 14.49 4.86 -3.42
N ASN A 115 15.26 5.40 -2.48
CA ASN A 115 15.86 6.72 -2.58
C ASN A 115 17.15 6.59 -3.40
N GLN A 116 17.16 7.18 -4.60
CA GLN A 116 18.27 7.12 -5.54
C GLN A 116 19.52 7.88 -5.05
N PHE A 117 19.38 8.80 -4.10
CA PHE A 117 20.51 9.59 -3.58
C PHE A 117 21.38 8.79 -2.60
N ASN A 118 20.76 8.02 -1.69
CA ASN A 118 21.49 7.26 -0.66
C ASN A 118 21.35 5.73 -0.79
N GLY A 119 20.53 5.25 -1.74
CA GLY A 119 20.29 3.83 -1.98
C GLY A 119 19.38 3.15 -0.95
N ASN A 120 18.84 3.87 0.03
CA ASN A 120 17.96 3.30 1.03
C ASN A 120 16.60 2.94 0.43
N SER A 121 16.08 1.78 0.82
CA SER A 121 14.76 1.31 0.39
C SER A 121 13.80 1.21 1.55
N ASP A 122 12.54 1.53 1.27
CA ASP A 122 11.42 1.41 2.19
C ASP A 122 10.25 0.71 1.49
N TYR A 123 9.27 0.28 2.28
CA TYR A 123 8.07 -0.36 1.80
C TYR A 123 6.83 0.33 2.36
N TYR A 124 5.79 0.37 1.54
CA TYR A 124 4.44 0.66 2.00
C TYR A 124 3.45 -0.23 1.25
N TYR A 125 2.23 -0.32 1.78
CA TYR A 125 1.20 -1.20 1.25
C TYR A 125 0.00 -0.42 0.75
N VAL A 126 -0.56 -0.85 -0.37
CA VAL A 126 -1.84 -0.39 -0.90
C VAL A 126 -2.87 -1.50 -0.73
N LYS A 127 -3.96 -1.22 -0.03
CA LYS A 127 -5.00 -2.20 0.30
C LYS A 127 -6.38 -1.62 0.01
N ILE A 128 -7.35 -2.50 -0.21
CA ILE A 128 -8.75 -2.10 -0.10
C ILE A 128 -9.01 -1.70 1.36
N ALA A 129 -9.56 -0.51 1.55
CA ALA A 129 -9.94 0.00 2.84
C ALA A 129 -11.03 -0.89 3.46
N ASP A 130 -10.78 -1.30 4.70
CA ASP A 130 -11.64 -2.16 5.50
C ASP A 130 -11.68 -1.61 6.92
N ALA A 131 -12.88 -1.36 7.44
CA ALA A 131 -13.06 -0.72 8.73
C ALA A 131 -12.34 -1.49 9.85
N ASN A 132 -12.34 -2.83 9.81
CA ASN A 132 -11.62 -3.63 10.80
C ASN A 132 -10.11 -3.36 10.81
N ARG A 133 -9.46 -3.21 9.64
CA ARG A 133 -8.02 -2.90 9.62
C ARG A 133 -7.75 -1.49 10.12
N ILE A 134 -8.60 -0.53 9.75
CA ILE A 134 -8.48 0.86 10.21
C ILE A 134 -8.63 0.95 11.73
N TYR A 135 -9.61 0.28 12.33
CA TYR A 135 -9.74 0.26 13.79
C TYR A 135 -8.54 -0.41 14.47
N GLY A 136 -7.98 -1.45 13.87
CA GLY A 136 -6.74 -2.07 14.34
C GLY A 136 -5.56 -1.09 14.31
N LEU A 137 -5.39 -0.38 13.19
CA LEU A 137 -4.37 0.65 13.03
C LEU A 137 -4.51 1.78 14.06
N GLU A 138 -5.74 2.20 14.34
CA GLU A 138 -6.00 3.22 15.36
C GLU A 138 -5.64 2.74 16.75
N LEU A 139 -6.01 1.50 17.09
CA LEU A 139 -5.66 0.92 18.38
C LEU A 139 -4.15 0.78 18.53
N GLU A 140 -3.48 0.26 17.50
CA GLU A 140 -2.02 0.14 17.48
C GLU A 140 -1.36 1.53 17.59
N HIS A 141 -1.84 2.54 16.87
CA HIS A 141 -1.32 3.90 16.92
C HIS A 141 -1.48 4.58 18.29
N ILE A 142 -2.54 4.25 19.03
CA ILE A 142 -2.79 4.78 20.39
C ILE A 142 -1.92 4.08 21.44
N LEU A 143 -1.75 2.76 21.32
CA LEU A 143 -1.08 1.94 22.34
C LEU A 143 0.42 1.80 22.13
N SER A 144 0.90 1.92 20.89
CA SER A 144 2.31 1.78 20.54
C SER A 144 3.12 3.03 20.92
N PRO A 145 4.36 2.88 21.42
CA PRO A 145 5.28 4.00 21.56
C PRO A 145 5.70 4.58 20.20
N ASN A 146 5.66 3.76 19.15
CA ASN A 146 5.94 4.17 17.78
C ASN A 146 4.65 4.58 17.07
N ARG A 147 4.66 5.77 16.48
CA ARG A 147 3.56 6.26 15.63
C ARG A 147 3.48 5.43 14.36
N ILE A 148 2.26 5.02 14.02
CA ILE A 148 1.97 4.36 12.75
C ILE A 148 1.53 5.42 11.75
N ASN A 149 2.17 5.42 10.58
CA ASN A 149 1.81 6.26 9.46
C ASN A 149 0.90 5.46 8.54
N TYR A 150 -0.31 5.94 8.34
CA TYR A 150 -1.24 5.34 7.39
C TYR A 150 -2.20 6.41 6.88
N LEU A 151 -2.75 6.21 5.69
CA LEU A 151 -3.66 7.13 5.02
C LEU A 151 -4.86 6.38 4.45
N VAL A 152 -6.02 7.02 4.46
CA VAL A 152 -7.24 6.49 3.83
C VAL A 152 -7.78 7.49 2.82
N ASN A 153 -8.07 7.01 1.62
CA ASN A 153 -8.83 7.76 0.62
C ASN A 153 -9.81 6.85 -0.12
N GLY A 154 -11.09 7.20 -0.12
CA GLY A 154 -12.15 6.40 -0.75
C GLY A 154 -12.13 4.95 -0.25
N ASN A 155 -11.92 4.02 -1.18
CA ASN A 155 -11.81 2.58 -0.92
C ASN A 155 -10.35 2.10 -0.75
N THR A 156 -9.38 3.02 -0.62
CA THR A 156 -7.95 2.71 -0.55
C THR A 156 -7.39 3.03 0.83
N LEU A 157 -6.62 2.09 1.38
CA LEU A 157 -5.83 2.22 2.60
C LEU A 157 -4.36 2.10 2.23
N ILE A 158 -3.55 3.04 2.72
CA ILE A 158 -2.09 3.06 2.61
C ILE A 158 -1.50 2.89 4.01
N GLU A 159 -0.55 1.98 4.21
CA GLU A 159 0.14 1.76 5.50
C GLU A 159 1.60 1.31 5.33
#